data_AF-J3H1Y1-F1
#
_entry.id   AF-J3H1Y1-F1
#
_cell.length_a   1.000
_cell.length_b   1.000
_cell.length_c   1.000
_cell.angle_alpha   90.00
_cell.angle_beta   90.00
_cell.angle_gamma   90.00
#
_symmetry.space_group_name_H-M   'P 1'
#
loop_
_entity.id
_entity.type
_entity.pdbx_description
1 polymer ?
#
loop_
_entity_poly.entity_id
_entity_poly.type
_entity_poly.pdbx_seq_one_letter_code
_entity_poly.pdbx_strand_id
1 'polypeptide(L)'
;MSLPNMISTLFGHEKPSIIADSEDFLRECKHLGFNTANISDLANLPKNSIVFSFSNDAAKMTFELAKNTENKKSIFCATQVFEPTVASALYSLKLLLSSNFENALCTQRSVLNMLNSNESFFLTGNDADARVTVFPHAQPYALLAEDVSHNFVQSVAEFFEVHYAHMNPQEPCPFSFSGTLKVAGILTVLRKPNSTLPEGLKTSLKWLSDRISEEDTFLSIEDNTVTSLKIKNEDHIKLLDLAAGPRGLKLTEFAIGVNEAIAQNIDYKINSQMNEGISGVHLAIGDGSSGYHIDFLSPAVIVTPINQRFPQQL
;
A
#
# COMPACT_ATOMS: atom_id res chain seq x y z
N MET A 1 -3.01 -27.00 16.98
CA MET A 1 -1.91 -27.23 16.02
C MET A 1 -1.49 -25.84 15.53
N SER A 2 -0.27 -25.40 15.84
CA SER A 2 0.22 -24.08 15.42
C SER A 2 0.52 -24.10 13.93
N LEU A 3 -0.06 -23.18 13.15
CA LEU A 3 0.35 -22.99 11.76
C LEU A 3 1.88 -22.74 11.70
N PRO A 4 2.60 -23.32 10.72
CA PRO A 4 3.98 -22.93 10.47
C PRO A 4 3.98 -21.44 10.09
N ASN A 5 4.48 -20.57 10.98
CA ASN A 5 4.50 -19.12 10.74
C ASN A 5 5.47 -18.79 9.59
N MET A 6 4.92 -18.34 8.45
CA MET A 6 5.61 -18.04 7.18
C MET A 6 6.44 -16.74 7.17
N ILE A 7 6.90 -16.27 8.33
CA ILE A 7 7.98 -15.27 8.44
C ILE A 7 9.39 -15.89 8.31
N SER A 8 9.46 -17.23 8.30
CA SER A 8 10.71 -17.97 8.31
C SER A 8 11.64 -17.71 7.11
N THR A 9 11.16 -17.06 6.05
CA THR A 9 11.94 -16.79 4.84
C THR A 9 12.67 -15.45 4.90
N LEU A 10 12.04 -14.38 5.41
CA LEU A 10 12.67 -13.04 5.43
C LEU A 10 13.68 -12.87 6.59
N PHE A 11 13.31 -13.31 7.79
CA PHE A 11 14.18 -13.24 8.98
C PHE A 11 14.88 -14.59 9.28
N GLY A 12 14.74 -15.58 8.40
CA GLY A 12 15.21 -16.94 8.66
C GLY A 12 14.45 -17.58 9.82
N HIS A 13 15.11 -18.49 10.56
CA HIS A 13 14.52 -19.14 11.75
C HIS A 13 14.49 -18.24 13.00
N GLU A 14 14.99 -17.01 12.93
CA GLU A 14 15.04 -16.07 14.05
C GLU A 14 13.73 -15.29 14.16
N LYS A 15 13.15 -15.23 15.37
CA LYS A 15 11.94 -14.43 15.63
C LYS A 15 12.31 -12.93 15.67
N PRO A 16 11.61 -12.05 14.94
CA PRO A 16 11.88 -10.62 15.00
C PRO A 16 11.42 -10.01 16.34
N SER A 17 12.08 -8.92 16.74
CA SER A 17 11.61 -8.07 17.83
C SER A 17 10.61 -7.04 17.31
N ILE A 18 9.55 -6.76 18.08
CA ILE A 18 8.60 -5.70 17.80
C ILE A 18 9.05 -4.41 18.48
N ILE A 19 9.24 -3.35 17.70
CA ILE A 19 9.65 -2.04 18.18
C ILE A 19 8.51 -1.06 17.94
N ALA A 20 8.17 -0.24 18.94
CA ALA A 20 7.15 0.80 18.79
C ALA A 20 7.32 1.91 19.84
N ASP A 21 6.57 2.98 19.72
CA ASP A 21 6.42 4.06 20.72
C ASP A 21 5.10 3.96 21.52
N SER A 22 4.32 2.90 21.31
CA SER A 22 3.07 2.64 22.05
C SER A 22 3.27 1.50 23.05
N GLU A 23 3.30 1.84 24.35
CA GLU A 23 3.41 0.86 25.44
C GLU A 23 2.27 -0.16 25.45
N ASP A 24 1.05 0.27 25.12
CA ASP A 24 -0.11 -0.63 25.07
C ASP A 24 0.03 -1.65 23.94
N PHE A 25 0.47 -1.22 22.75
CA PHE A 25 0.74 -2.14 21.65
C PHE A 25 1.89 -3.11 21.98
N LEU A 26 2.97 -2.63 22.59
CA LEU A 26 4.10 -3.47 23.01
C LEU A 26 3.66 -4.51 24.05
N ARG A 27 2.80 -4.14 25.00
CA ARG A 27 2.23 -5.06 26.00
C ARG A 27 1.45 -6.18 25.34
N GLU A 28 0.59 -5.87 24.37
CA GLU A 28 -0.17 -6.88 23.61
C GLU A 28 0.77 -7.78 22.79
N CYS A 29 1.79 -7.21 22.13
CA CYS A 29 2.79 -8.00 21.40
C CYS A 29 3.58 -8.95 22.32
N LYS A 30 3.87 -8.51 23.56
CA LYS A 30 4.52 -9.35 24.57
C LYS A 30 3.61 -10.50 25.00
N HIS A 31 2.31 -10.28 25.14
CA HIS A 31 1.34 -11.35 25.39
C HIS A 31 1.27 -12.36 24.25
N LEU A 32 1.48 -11.92 23.00
CA LEU A 32 1.65 -12.78 21.82
C LEU A 32 3.06 -13.44 21.76
N GLY A 33 3.88 -13.24 22.78
CA GLY A 33 5.18 -13.87 22.96
C GLY A 33 6.31 -13.25 22.15
N PHE A 34 6.17 -12.02 21.64
CA PHE A 34 7.26 -11.31 20.97
C PHE A 34 8.22 -10.66 21.97
N ASN A 35 9.48 -10.55 21.58
CA ASN A 35 10.40 -9.60 22.22
C ASN A 35 9.98 -8.20 21.79
N THR A 36 9.85 -7.30 22.75
CA THR A 36 9.34 -5.94 22.53
C THR A 36 10.28 -4.92 23.14
N ALA A 37 10.48 -3.78 22.49
CA ALA A 37 11.17 -2.64 23.09
C ALA A 37 10.56 -1.32 22.62
N ASN A 38 10.57 -0.32 23.51
CA ASN A 38 10.22 1.03 23.13
C ASN A 38 11.35 1.62 22.28
N ILE A 39 11.00 2.27 21.17
CA ILE A 39 11.97 2.90 20.28
C ILE A 39 12.81 3.98 20.98
N SER A 40 12.26 4.67 21.99
CA SER A 40 12.98 5.70 22.75
C SER A 40 14.17 5.16 23.55
N ASP A 41 14.13 3.88 23.88
CA ASP A 41 15.08 3.25 24.82
C ASP A 41 16.22 2.54 24.07
N LEU A 42 16.18 2.56 22.73
CA LEU A 42 17.13 1.87 21.89
C LEU A 42 18.30 2.78 21.49
N ALA A 43 19.52 2.27 21.63
CA ALA A 43 20.70 2.86 20.99
C ALA A 43 20.87 2.39 19.54
N ASN A 44 20.42 1.16 19.24
CA ASN A 44 20.50 0.53 17.92
C ASN A 44 19.25 -0.34 17.69
N LEU A 45 18.89 -0.56 16.43
CA LEU A 45 17.84 -1.52 16.07
C LEU A 45 18.31 -2.96 16.35
N PRO A 46 17.42 -3.87 16.79
CA PRO A 46 17.71 -5.29 16.78
C PRO A 46 18.02 -5.80 15.37
N LYS A 47 18.81 -6.89 15.28
CA LYS A 47 19.18 -7.52 14.00
C LYS A 47 17.97 -7.80 13.11
N ASN A 48 16.89 -8.36 13.65
CA ASN A 48 15.63 -8.55 12.95
C ASN A 48 14.53 -7.81 13.72
N SER A 49 13.86 -6.87 13.07
CA SER A 49 12.82 -6.07 13.72
C SER A 49 11.63 -5.77 12.82
N ILE A 50 10.48 -5.60 13.45
CA ILE A 50 9.30 -4.99 12.84
C ILE A 50 8.99 -3.76 13.67
N VAL A 51 9.02 -2.58 13.04
CA VAL A 51 8.90 -1.30 13.71
C VAL A 51 7.56 -0.67 13.38
N PHE A 52 6.70 -0.48 14.39
CA PHE A 52 5.43 0.23 14.28
C PHE A 52 5.58 1.63 14.87
N SER A 53 5.40 2.67 14.07
CA SER A 53 5.42 4.04 14.56
C SER A 53 4.01 4.58 14.73
N PHE A 54 3.64 4.99 15.93
CA PHE A 54 2.36 5.64 16.25
C PHE A 54 2.47 7.16 16.21
N SER A 55 3.69 7.70 16.20
CA SER A 55 3.98 9.12 16.05
C SER A 55 4.99 9.43 14.93
N ASN A 56 4.96 10.68 14.47
CA ASN A 56 5.95 11.17 13.50
C ASN A 56 7.38 11.18 14.06
N ASP A 57 7.54 11.33 15.37
CA ASP A 57 8.86 11.33 15.99
C ASP A 57 9.44 9.91 16.07
N ALA A 58 8.61 8.90 16.39
CA ALA A 58 9.01 7.50 16.28
C ALA A 58 9.41 7.10 14.86
N ALA A 59 8.67 7.58 13.84
CA ALA A 59 9.01 7.35 12.45
C ALA A 59 10.41 7.91 12.11
N LYS A 60 10.72 9.15 12.53
CA LYS A 60 12.06 9.74 12.34
C LYS A 60 13.13 8.96 13.10
N MET A 61 12.87 8.61 14.36
CA MET A 61 13.80 7.85 15.20
C MET A 61 14.15 6.50 14.58
N THR A 62 13.19 5.84 13.93
CA THR A 62 13.43 4.57 13.23
C THR A 62 14.56 4.70 12.20
N PHE A 63 14.49 5.74 11.35
CA PHE A 63 15.50 5.95 10.31
C PHE A 63 16.83 6.47 10.87
N GLU A 64 16.82 7.23 11.96
CA GLU A 64 18.07 7.64 12.63
C GLU A 64 18.78 6.45 13.30
N LEU A 65 18.05 5.58 14.00
CA LEU A 65 18.61 4.34 14.55
C LEU A 65 19.11 3.41 13.44
N ALA A 66 18.37 3.33 12.33
CA ALA A 66 18.78 2.54 11.17
C ALA A 66 20.13 2.98 10.61
N LYS A 67 20.39 4.29 10.49
CA LYS A 67 21.69 4.81 10.02
C LYS A 67 22.85 4.37 10.90
N ASN A 68 22.63 4.27 12.22
CA ASN A 68 23.66 3.93 13.20
C ASN A 68 23.81 2.42 13.44
N THR A 69 22.87 1.61 12.96
CA THR A 69 22.88 0.15 13.15
C THR A 69 23.44 -0.54 11.92
N GLU A 70 24.62 -1.15 12.02
CA GLU A 70 25.26 -1.82 10.87
C GLU A 70 24.48 -3.06 10.41
N ASN A 71 24.11 -3.95 11.34
CA ASN A 71 23.47 -5.23 11.06
C ASN A 71 21.99 -5.19 11.42
N LYS A 72 21.12 -5.07 10.40
CA LYS A 72 19.68 -4.89 10.58
C LYS A 72 18.89 -5.41 9.37
N LYS A 73 17.78 -6.08 9.63
CA LYS A 73 16.70 -6.40 8.71
C LYS A 73 15.43 -5.90 9.38
N SER A 74 14.92 -4.78 8.90
CA SER A 74 13.80 -4.09 9.54
C SER A 74 12.67 -3.84 8.57
N ILE A 75 11.47 -4.28 8.96
CA ILE A 75 10.23 -3.86 8.30
C ILE A 75 9.69 -2.66 9.05
N PHE A 76 9.38 -1.59 8.33
CA PHE A 76 8.78 -0.38 8.88
C PHE A 76 7.29 -0.31 8.55
N CYS A 77 6.47 -0.12 9.57
CA CYS A 77 5.02 0.05 9.48
C CYS A 77 4.66 1.48 9.93
N ALA A 78 4.20 2.30 9.00
CA ALA A 78 3.93 3.72 9.20
C ALA A 78 2.55 4.01 9.84
N THR A 79 2.24 3.37 10.97
CA THR A 79 0.91 3.44 11.61
C THR A 79 0.43 4.87 11.86
N GLN A 80 1.36 5.81 12.11
CA GLN A 80 1.09 7.21 12.42
C GLN A 80 0.38 8.00 11.31
N VAL A 81 0.58 7.63 10.05
CA VAL A 81 -0.02 8.34 8.90
C VAL A 81 -1.32 7.69 8.41
N PHE A 82 -1.59 6.47 8.85
CA PHE A 82 -2.84 5.75 8.60
C PHE A 82 -3.76 5.84 9.83
N GLU A 83 -3.87 4.75 10.60
CA GLU A 83 -4.68 4.69 11.82
C GLU A 83 -3.83 4.28 13.04
N PRO A 84 -3.39 5.24 13.89
CA PRO A 84 -2.53 5.00 15.05
C PRO A 84 -3.29 4.42 16.25
N THR A 85 -4.02 3.33 16.04
CA THR A 85 -4.72 2.58 17.10
C THR A 85 -4.04 1.24 17.35
N VAL A 86 -4.07 0.77 18.60
CA VAL A 86 -3.52 -0.56 18.95
C VAL A 86 -4.21 -1.66 18.14
N ALA A 87 -5.52 -1.55 17.92
CA ALA A 87 -6.29 -2.50 17.12
C ALA A 87 -5.80 -2.57 15.67
N SER A 88 -5.61 -1.43 15.00
CA SER A 88 -5.11 -1.38 13.63
C SER A 88 -3.67 -1.90 13.51
N ALA A 89 -2.81 -1.60 14.50
CA ALA A 89 -1.45 -2.12 14.53
C ALA A 89 -1.39 -3.64 14.75
N LEU A 90 -2.23 -4.20 15.64
CA LEU A 90 -2.33 -5.66 15.83
C LEU A 90 -2.91 -6.36 14.61
N TYR A 91 -3.90 -5.75 13.95
CA TYR A 91 -4.42 -6.21 12.67
C TYR A 91 -3.31 -6.25 11.61
N SER A 92 -2.55 -5.16 11.46
CA SER A 92 -1.44 -5.06 10.52
C SER A 92 -0.36 -6.10 10.81
N LEU A 93 0.00 -6.30 12.09
CA LEU A 93 0.91 -7.36 12.50
C LEU A 93 0.36 -8.74 12.11
N LYS A 94 -0.91 -9.05 12.39
CA LYS A 94 -1.53 -10.33 12.00
C LYS A 94 -1.42 -10.57 10.50
N LEU A 95 -1.73 -9.58 9.66
CA LEU A 95 -1.59 -9.70 8.20
C LEU A 95 -0.14 -9.93 7.80
N LEU A 96 0.79 -9.17 8.37
CA LEU A 96 2.22 -9.31 8.12
C LEU A 96 2.74 -10.71 8.45
N LEU A 97 2.36 -11.25 9.62
CA LEU A 97 2.72 -12.60 10.05
C LEU A 97 2.10 -13.70 9.17
N SER A 98 0.98 -13.39 8.50
CA SER A 98 0.27 -14.30 7.60
C SER A 98 0.74 -14.21 6.15
N SER A 99 1.58 -13.22 5.82
CA SER A 99 2.06 -12.97 4.46
C SER A 99 3.15 -13.98 4.06
N ASN A 100 3.28 -14.21 2.75
CA ASN A 100 4.36 -15.03 2.19
C ASN A 100 5.34 -14.13 1.41
N PHE A 101 6.40 -13.68 2.07
CA PHE A 101 7.39 -12.78 1.50
C PHE A 101 8.15 -13.37 0.30
N GLU A 102 8.47 -14.67 0.35
CA GLU A 102 9.20 -15.32 -0.74
C GLU A 102 8.36 -15.36 -2.01
N ASN A 103 7.09 -15.76 -1.87
CA ASN A 103 6.15 -15.74 -2.98
C ASN A 103 5.91 -14.31 -3.49
N ALA A 104 5.76 -13.35 -2.58
CA ALA A 104 5.59 -11.95 -2.95
C ALA A 104 6.77 -11.45 -3.79
N LEU A 105 8.03 -11.59 -3.33
CA LEU A 105 9.22 -11.18 -4.07
C LEU A 105 9.35 -11.88 -5.44
N CYS A 106 9.02 -13.17 -5.53
CA CYS A 106 8.99 -13.90 -6.80
C CYS A 106 7.92 -13.34 -7.76
N THR A 107 6.75 -13.01 -7.21
CA THR A 107 5.64 -12.43 -7.97
C THR A 107 5.96 -11.00 -8.42
N GLN A 108 6.57 -10.17 -7.57
CA GLN A 108 7.03 -8.82 -7.92
C GLN A 108 7.99 -8.86 -9.11
N ARG A 109 8.95 -9.80 -9.13
CA ARG A 109 9.83 -9.98 -10.30
C ARG A 109 9.06 -10.34 -11.56
N SER A 110 8.07 -11.22 -11.46
CA SER A 110 7.26 -11.64 -12.61
C SER A 110 6.44 -10.48 -13.16
N VAL A 111 5.81 -9.70 -12.27
CA VAL A 111 5.06 -8.48 -12.62
C VAL A 111 5.99 -7.43 -13.23
N LEU A 112 7.16 -7.19 -12.63
CA LEU A 112 8.17 -6.26 -13.15
C LEU A 112 8.60 -6.63 -14.57
N ASN A 113 8.90 -7.92 -14.82
CA ASN A 113 9.26 -8.39 -16.15
C ASN A 113 8.12 -8.20 -17.17
N MET A 114 6.88 -8.45 -16.75
CA MET A 114 5.69 -8.23 -17.58
C MET A 114 5.54 -6.74 -17.94
N LEU A 115 5.65 -5.84 -16.96
CA LEU A 115 5.56 -4.39 -17.15
C LEU A 115 6.68 -3.84 -18.03
N ASN A 116 7.91 -4.34 -17.86
CA ASN A 116 9.05 -3.92 -18.68
C ASN A 116 9.02 -4.44 -20.12
N SER A 117 8.23 -5.48 -20.40
CA SER A 117 8.18 -6.12 -21.72
C SER A 117 7.00 -5.68 -22.59
N ASN A 118 6.08 -4.88 -22.05
CA ASN A 118 4.84 -4.50 -22.73
C ASN A 118 4.45 -3.06 -22.37
N GLU A 119 3.82 -2.36 -23.30
CA GLU A 119 3.40 -0.97 -23.08
C GLU A 119 1.93 -0.85 -22.69
N SER A 120 1.07 -1.79 -23.08
CA SER A 120 -0.38 -1.68 -22.84
C SER A 120 -0.95 -2.96 -22.26
N PHE A 121 -1.92 -2.81 -21.37
CA PHE A 121 -2.51 -3.90 -20.60
C PHE A 121 -4.02 -3.75 -20.48
N PHE A 122 -4.73 -4.88 -20.50
CA PHE A 122 -6.12 -4.98 -20.05
C PHE A 122 -6.17 -5.34 -18.57
N LEU A 123 -7.10 -4.72 -17.86
CA LEU A 123 -7.47 -5.04 -16.49
C LEU A 123 -8.83 -5.69 -16.51
N THR A 124 -8.91 -6.91 -15.99
CA THR A 124 -10.14 -7.73 -15.99
C THR A 124 -10.28 -8.48 -14.67
N GLY A 125 -11.46 -9.01 -14.38
CA GLY A 125 -11.74 -9.72 -13.13
C GLY A 125 -12.28 -8.78 -12.05
N ASN A 126 -13.07 -9.34 -11.13
CA ASN A 126 -13.80 -8.58 -10.10
C ASN A 126 -14.54 -7.35 -10.66
N ASP A 127 -15.30 -7.56 -11.75
CA ASP A 127 -16.06 -6.51 -12.46
C ASP A 127 -15.21 -5.34 -13.00
N ALA A 128 -13.89 -5.51 -13.15
CA ALA A 128 -13.04 -4.54 -13.82
C ALA A 128 -13.17 -4.63 -15.35
N ASP A 129 -13.21 -3.45 -15.99
CA ASP A 129 -13.07 -3.25 -17.42
C ASP A 129 -12.25 -1.96 -17.62
N ALA A 130 -10.94 -2.12 -17.72
CA ALA A 130 -10.04 -1.00 -17.87
C ALA A 130 -8.81 -1.34 -18.71
N ARG A 131 -8.12 -0.28 -19.11
CA ARG A 131 -6.82 -0.35 -19.79
C ARG A 131 -5.83 0.58 -19.12
N VAL A 132 -4.58 0.15 -19.12
CA VAL A 132 -3.45 1.00 -18.76
C VAL A 132 -2.39 0.92 -19.85
N THR A 133 -1.81 2.07 -20.19
CA THR A 133 -0.62 2.18 -21.01
C THR A 133 0.50 2.76 -20.16
N VAL A 134 1.63 2.08 -20.10
CA VAL A 134 2.87 2.55 -19.48
C VAL A 134 3.72 3.22 -20.56
N PHE A 135 4.27 4.40 -20.25
CA PHE A 135 5.09 5.13 -21.20
C PHE A 135 6.58 4.72 -21.15
N PRO A 136 7.34 4.81 -22.24
CA PRO A 136 8.73 4.32 -22.31
C PRO A 136 9.71 4.96 -21.31
N HIS A 137 9.40 6.14 -20.78
CA HIS A 137 10.23 6.82 -19.78
C HIS A 137 9.95 6.35 -18.34
N ALA A 138 8.87 5.59 -18.14
CA ALA A 138 8.42 5.17 -16.84
C ALA A 138 9.27 3.99 -16.32
N GLN A 139 9.59 4.04 -15.04
CA GLN A 139 10.23 2.93 -14.34
C GLN A 139 9.36 2.54 -13.15
N PRO A 140 8.84 1.31 -13.10
CA PRO A 140 8.12 0.84 -11.93
C PRO A 140 9.10 0.62 -10.79
N TYR A 141 8.63 0.82 -9.57
CA TYR A 141 9.30 0.37 -8.37
C TYR A 141 8.83 -1.04 -8.02
N ALA A 142 9.78 -1.90 -7.66
CA ALA A 142 9.53 -3.23 -7.13
C ALA A 142 10.68 -3.62 -6.22
N LEU A 143 10.38 -4.18 -5.04
CA LEU A 143 11.39 -4.76 -4.18
C LEU A 143 11.75 -6.17 -4.68
N LEU A 144 13.03 -6.45 -4.89
CA LEU A 144 13.50 -7.74 -5.37
C LEU A 144 14.23 -8.51 -4.26
N ALA A 145 14.40 -9.81 -4.47
CA ALA A 145 15.08 -10.67 -3.51
C ALA A 145 16.53 -10.21 -3.23
N GLU A 146 17.18 -9.59 -4.22
CA GLU A 146 18.53 -9.06 -4.06
C GLU A 146 18.56 -7.89 -3.06
N ASP A 147 17.52 -7.06 -3.02
CA ASP A 147 17.43 -5.87 -2.17
C ASP A 147 17.29 -6.22 -0.68
N VAL A 148 16.78 -7.42 -0.38
CA VAL A 148 16.55 -7.91 1.00
C VAL A 148 17.44 -9.08 1.40
N SER A 149 18.41 -9.41 0.54
CA SER A 149 19.41 -10.46 0.80
C SER A 149 20.34 -10.08 1.98
N HIS A 150 20.64 -8.79 2.12
CA HIS A 150 21.53 -8.22 3.14
C HIS A 150 20.75 -7.37 4.16
N ASN A 151 21.45 -6.44 4.82
CA ASN A 151 20.84 -5.51 5.76
C ASN A 151 19.90 -4.55 5.03
N PHE A 152 18.68 -4.38 5.52
CA PHE A 152 17.66 -3.51 4.92
C PHE A 152 16.81 -2.81 5.99
N VAL A 153 16.23 -1.68 5.59
CA VAL A 153 15.07 -1.08 6.25
C VAL A 153 14.09 -0.73 5.15
N GLN A 154 12.97 -1.44 5.08
CA GLN A 154 11.97 -1.26 4.02
C GLN A 154 10.60 -1.02 4.64
N SER A 155 9.81 -0.14 4.02
CA SER A 155 8.40 -0.01 4.33
C SER A 155 7.68 -1.32 4.01
N VAL A 156 6.66 -1.63 4.79
CA VAL A 156 5.92 -2.89 4.63
C VAL A 156 5.23 -3.00 3.26
N ALA A 157 4.78 -1.88 2.70
CA ALA A 157 4.17 -1.82 1.37
C ALA A 157 5.08 -2.36 0.27
N GLU A 158 6.38 -2.03 0.34
CA GLU A 158 7.37 -2.33 -0.71
C GLU A 158 7.56 -3.84 -0.94
N PHE A 159 7.20 -4.67 0.04
CA PHE A 159 7.26 -6.13 -0.09
C PHE A 159 6.13 -6.70 -0.93
N PHE A 160 5.05 -5.94 -1.15
CA PHE A 160 3.77 -6.47 -1.57
C PHE A 160 3.16 -5.75 -2.77
N GLU A 161 3.90 -4.89 -3.47
CA GLU A 161 3.43 -4.20 -4.66
C GLU A 161 4.53 -3.88 -5.68
N VAL A 162 4.12 -3.81 -6.95
CA VAL A 162 4.89 -3.16 -8.01
C VAL A 162 4.11 -1.95 -8.48
N HIS A 163 4.70 -0.75 -8.39
CA HIS A 163 3.95 0.50 -8.61
C HIS A 163 4.66 1.50 -9.50
N TYR A 164 3.87 2.37 -10.12
CA TYR A 164 4.31 3.62 -10.73
C TYR A 164 3.74 4.80 -9.93
N ALA A 165 4.61 5.70 -9.50
CA ALA A 165 4.22 6.89 -8.74
C ALA A 165 4.39 8.17 -9.56
N HIS A 166 3.41 9.07 -9.49
CA HIS A 166 3.40 10.41 -10.09
C HIS A 166 3.23 11.48 -9.01
N MET A 167 4.23 11.58 -8.14
CA MET A 167 4.19 12.48 -6.98
C MET A 167 4.48 13.95 -7.35
N ASN A 168 5.27 14.20 -8.40
CA ASN A 168 5.55 15.54 -8.89
C ASN A 168 4.62 15.92 -10.07
N PRO A 169 3.66 16.85 -9.91
CA PRO A 169 2.77 17.28 -10.99
C PRO A 169 3.49 17.83 -12.23
N GLN A 170 4.72 18.32 -12.07
CA GLN A 170 5.48 18.96 -13.14
C GLN A 170 6.19 17.94 -14.05
N GLU A 171 6.37 16.71 -13.56
CA GLU A 171 6.94 15.64 -14.37
C GLU A 171 5.87 14.98 -15.26
N PRO A 172 6.25 14.37 -16.39
CA PRO A 172 5.35 13.53 -17.16
C PRO A 172 4.76 12.40 -16.30
N CYS A 173 3.46 12.11 -16.48
CA CYS A 173 2.84 10.96 -15.84
C CYS A 173 3.40 9.66 -16.47
N PRO A 174 3.80 8.66 -15.66
CA PRO A 174 4.42 7.43 -16.17
C PRO A 174 3.44 6.48 -16.88
N PHE A 175 2.13 6.69 -16.73
CA PHE A 175 1.10 5.84 -17.31
C PHE A 175 -0.11 6.65 -17.79
N SER A 176 -1.00 6.01 -18.53
CA SER A 176 -2.34 6.47 -18.90
C SER A 176 -3.34 5.37 -18.61
N PHE A 177 -4.35 5.65 -17.81
CA PHE A 177 -5.38 4.74 -17.34
C PHE A 177 -6.76 5.24 -17.72
N SER A 178 -7.59 4.37 -18.28
CA SER A 178 -9.01 4.64 -18.53
C SER A 178 -9.84 3.36 -18.34
N GLY A 179 -11.03 3.50 -17.76
CA GLY A 179 -11.96 2.39 -17.55
C GLY A 179 -12.65 2.43 -16.19
N THR A 180 -13.18 1.29 -15.78
CA THR A 180 -13.93 1.14 -14.52
C THR A 180 -13.35 0.01 -13.68
N LEU A 181 -13.19 0.27 -12.38
CA LEU A 181 -12.79 -0.72 -11.39
C LEU A 181 -13.86 -0.83 -10.29
N LYS A 182 -14.11 -2.04 -9.82
CA LYS A 182 -14.84 -2.27 -8.57
C LYS A 182 -13.88 -2.09 -7.40
N VAL A 183 -14.25 -1.21 -6.47
CA VAL A 183 -13.44 -0.86 -5.30
C VAL A 183 -14.01 -1.57 -4.07
N ALA A 184 -13.18 -2.31 -3.37
CA ALA A 184 -13.55 -3.02 -2.13
C ALA A 184 -13.25 -2.22 -0.86
N GLY A 185 -12.32 -1.27 -0.94
CA GLY A 185 -11.95 -0.40 0.18
C GLY A 185 -11.12 0.79 -0.28
N ILE A 186 -10.95 1.76 0.63
CA ILE A 186 -10.01 2.86 0.43
C ILE A 186 -9.07 2.98 1.62
N LEU A 187 -7.82 3.36 1.35
CA LEU A 187 -6.91 3.84 2.38
C LEU A 187 -6.80 5.36 2.26
N THR A 188 -6.64 6.03 3.40
CA THR A 188 -6.56 7.49 3.42
C THR A 188 -5.42 7.95 4.31
N VAL A 189 -4.52 8.76 3.75
CA VAL A 189 -3.31 9.20 4.41
C VAL A 189 -3.18 10.71 4.33
N LEU A 190 -2.94 11.34 5.47
CA LEU A 190 -2.57 12.76 5.57
C LEU A 190 -1.35 12.88 6.48
N ARG A 191 -0.17 13.07 5.89
CA ARG A 191 1.13 13.04 6.60
C ARG A 191 1.29 14.22 7.55
N LYS A 192 0.71 15.36 7.20
CA LYS A 192 0.73 16.59 8.02
C LYS A 192 -0.66 17.23 8.02
N PRO A 193 -1.15 17.71 9.17
CA PRO A 193 -2.36 18.52 9.21
C PRO A 193 -2.23 19.70 8.25
N ASN A 194 -3.24 19.88 7.40
CA ASN A 194 -3.32 21.01 6.48
C ASN A 194 -4.56 21.84 6.82
N SER A 195 -4.33 23.07 7.32
CA SER A 195 -5.40 23.99 7.72
C SER A 195 -6.20 24.54 6.54
N THR A 196 -5.76 24.34 5.29
CA THR A 196 -6.52 24.75 4.11
C THR A 196 -7.59 23.72 3.73
N LEU A 197 -7.52 22.51 4.28
CA LEU A 197 -8.53 21.48 4.02
C LEU A 197 -9.76 21.71 4.90
N PRO A 198 -10.98 21.50 4.37
CA PRO A 198 -12.20 21.60 5.16
C PRO A 198 -12.19 20.74 6.43
N GLU A 199 -12.74 21.29 7.51
CA GLU A 199 -12.96 20.54 8.73
C GLU A 199 -13.90 19.33 8.49
N GLY A 200 -13.71 18.26 9.25
CA GLY A 200 -14.55 17.07 9.16
C GLY A 200 -14.23 16.11 8.01
N LEU A 201 -13.29 16.43 7.10
CA LEU A 201 -12.92 15.55 5.98
C LEU A 201 -12.49 14.16 6.44
N LYS A 202 -11.73 14.05 7.55
CA LYS A 202 -11.35 12.74 8.10
C LYS A 202 -12.57 11.88 8.44
N THR A 203 -13.59 12.47 9.05
CA THR A 203 -14.85 11.81 9.40
C THR A 203 -15.62 11.40 8.14
N SER A 204 -15.71 12.31 7.16
CA SER A 204 -16.38 12.03 5.88
C SER A 204 -15.69 10.91 5.09
N LEU A 205 -14.35 10.88 5.07
CA LEU A 205 -13.57 9.82 4.44
C LEU A 205 -13.70 8.50 5.18
N LYS A 206 -13.76 8.51 6.52
CA LYS A 206 -14.04 7.30 7.29
C LYS A 206 -15.44 6.75 7.00
N TRP A 207 -16.45 7.62 6.96
CA TRP A 207 -17.81 7.22 6.55
C TRP A 207 -17.82 6.65 5.13
N LEU A 208 -17.09 7.26 4.19
CA LEU A 208 -16.96 6.76 2.83
C LEU A 208 -16.30 5.37 2.81
N SER A 209 -15.19 5.19 3.53
CA SER A 209 -14.48 3.91 3.68
C SER A 209 -15.41 2.80 4.21
N ASP A 210 -16.20 3.10 5.25
CA ASP A 210 -17.16 2.15 5.81
C ASP A 210 -18.21 1.73 4.77
N ARG A 211 -18.76 2.68 4.00
CA ARG A 211 -19.73 2.37 2.94
C ARG A 211 -19.14 1.54 1.82
N ILE A 212 -17.94 1.89 1.34
CA ILE A 212 -17.27 1.14 0.26
C ILE A 212 -17.04 -0.31 0.65
N SER A 213 -16.72 -0.57 1.93
CA SER A 213 -16.49 -1.94 2.42
C SER A 213 -17.76 -2.80 2.50
N GLU A 214 -18.94 -2.19 2.46
CA GLU A 214 -20.23 -2.87 2.64
C GLU A 214 -21.09 -2.89 1.36
N GLU A 215 -20.79 -2.01 0.41
CA GLU A 215 -21.62 -1.75 -0.76
C GLU A 215 -20.80 -1.86 -2.05
N ASP A 216 -21.42 -2.39 -3.12
CA ASP A 216 -20.81 -2.41 -4.45
C ASP A 216 -20.48 -0.97 -4.88
N THR A 217 -19.18 -0.73 -5.07
CA THR A 217 -18.62 0.59 -5.38
C THR A 217 -17.83 0.52 -6.67
N PHE A 218 -18.05 1.48 -7.57
CA PHE A 218 -17.37 1.55 -8.87
C PHE A 218 -16.65 2.88 -9.04
N LEU A 219 -15.36 2.82 -9.37
CA LEU A 219 -14.51 3.95 -9.72
C LEU A 219 -14.39 4.03 -11.24
N SER A 220 -14.74 5.17 -11.83
CA SER A 220 -14.58 5.43 -13.26
C SER A 220 -13.47 6.44 -13.49
N ILE A 221 -12.60 6.13 -14.47
CA ILE A 221 -11.43 6.93 -14.81
C ILE A 221 -11.42 7.19 -16.32
N GLU A 222 -11.17 8.43 -16.70
CA GLU A 222 -10.92 8.84 -18.08
C GLU A 222 -9.59 9.60 -18.13
N ASP A 223 -8.63 9.05 -18.87
CA ASP A 223 -7.32 9.62 -19.13
C ASP A 223 -6.62 10.13 -17.85
N ASN A 224 -6.43 9.21 -16.91
CA ASN A 224 -5.88 9.44 -15.56
C ASN A 224 -6.69 10.37 -14.66
N THR A 225 -7.91 10.73 -15.01
CA THR A 225 -8.76 11.56 -14.14
C THR A 225 -9.92 10.72 -13.63
N VAL A 226 -10.08 10.64 -12.31
CA VAL A 226 -11.27 10.05 -11.70
C VAL A 226 -12.48 10.91 -12.06
N THR A 227 -13.45 10.33 -12.77
CA THR A 227 -14.67 11.01 -13.22
C THR A 227 -15.90 10.62 -12.42
N SER A 228 -15.84 9.54 -11.65
CA SER A 228 -16.95 9.10 -10.80
C SER A 228 -16.49 8.10 -9.74
N LEU A 229 -17.05 8.19 -8.53
CA LEU A 229 -16.99 7.13 -7.52
C LEU A 229 -18.42 6.84 -7.08
N LYS A 230 -19.04 5.80 -7.63
CA LYS A 230 -20.45 5.47 -7.39
C LYS A 230 -20.60 4.41 -6.34
N ILE A 231 -21.42 4.70 -5.35
CA ILE A 231 -21.97 3.72 -4.40
C ILE A 231 -23.48 3.68 -4.65
N LYS A 232 -23.97 2.58 -5.20
CA LYS A 232 -25.35 2.47 -5.72
C LYS A 232 -25.66 3.62 -6.73
N ASN A 233 -26.54 4.55 -6.36
CA ASN A 233 -26.98 5.67 -7.19
C ASN A 233 -26.37 7.03 -6.79
N GLU A 234 -25.43 7.04 -5.84
CA GLU A 234 -24.79 8.24 -5.32
C GLU A 234 -23.37 8.34 -5.83
N ASP A 235 -22.97 9.52 -6.32
CA ASP A 235 -21.60 9.80 -6.74
C ASP A 235 -20.88 10.66 -5.69
N HIS A 236 -19.71 10.21 -5.26
CA HIS A 236 -18.93 10.82 -4.18
C HIS A 236 -17.72 11.62 -4.70
N ILE A 237 -17.62 11.87 -6.01
CA ILE A 237 -16.51 12.61 -6.63
C ILE A 237 -16.19 13.96 -5.96
N LYS A 238 -17.20 14.71 -5.51
CA LYS A 238 -16.99 16.01 -4.83
C LYS A 238 -16.22 15.88 -3.52
N LEU A 239 -16.47 14.81 -2.76
CA LEU A 239 -15.74 14.53 -1.53
C LEU A 239 -14.28 14.20 -1.85
N LEU A 240 -14.05 13.40 -2.90
CA LEU A 240 -12.70 13.06 -3.36
C LEU A 240 -11.91 14.31 -3.80
N ASP A 241 -12.53 15.20 -4.57
CA ASP A 241 -11.88 16.42 -5.07
C ASP A 241 -11.46 17.34 -3.92
N LEU A 242 -12.35 17.55 -2.95
CA LEU A 242 -12.04 18.30 -1.73
C LEU A 242 -10.92 17.65 -0.91
N ALA A 243 -10.93 16.32 -0.79
CA ALA A 243 -9.96 15.58 0.00
C ALA A 243 -8.57 15.55 -0.65
N ALA A 244 -8.49 15.35 -1.97
CA ALA A 244 -7.24 15.29 -2.72
C ALA A 244 -6.53 16.65 -2.83
N GLY A 245 -7.25 17.74 -2.56
CA GLY A 245 -6.70 19.09 -2.50
C GLY A 245 -6.15 19.54 -3.87
N PRO A 246 -5.06 20.32 -3.93
CA PRO A 246 -4.54 20.89 -5.17
C PRO A 246 -4.12 19.89 -6.24
N ARG A 247 -3.83 18.63 -5.88
CA ARG A 247 -3.56 17.56 -6.86
C ARG A 247 -4.83 17.17 -7.64
N GLY A 248 -6.00 17.42 -7.06
CA GLY A 248 -7.30 17.09 -7.62
C GLY A 248 -7.47 15.59 -7.87
N LEU A 249 -8.32 15.29 -8.84
CA LEU A 249 -8.74 13.92 -9.17
C LEU A 249 -7.81 13.19 -10.15
N LYS A 250 -6.61 13.72 -10.39
CA LYS A 250 -5.62 13.06 -11.24
C LYS A 250 -4.99 11.89 -10.49
N LEU A 251 -4.88 10.75 -11.15
CA LEU A 251 -4.17 9.59 -10.63
C LEU A 251 -2.72 9.96 -10.32
N THR A 252 -2.29 9.67 -9.11
CA THR A 252 -0.93 9.83 -8.63
C THR A 252 -0.21 8.50 -8.50
N GLU A 253 -0.92 7.38 -8.59
CA GLU A 253 -0.33 6.04 -8.51
C GLU A 253 -1.14 5.01 -9.31
N PHE A 254 -0.42 4.05 -9.88
CA PHE A 254 -0.94 2.78 -10.36
C PHE A 254 -0.05 1.66 -9.83
N ALA A 255 -0.65 0.70 -9.14
CA ALA A 255 0.08 -0.38 -8.49
C ALA A 255 -0.61 -1.73 -8.66
N ILE A 256 0.21 -2.78 -8.64
CA ILE A 256 -0.21 -4.17 -8.69
C ILE A 256 0.23 -4.83 -7.38
N GLY A 257 -0.72 -5.14 -6.52
CA GLY A 257 -0.46 -5.86 -5.27
C GLY A 257 -0.21 -7.35 -5.53
N VAL A 258 0.62 -7.98 -4.69
CA VAL A 258 1.10 -9.36 -4.90
C VAL A 258 0.91 -10.29 -3.69
N ASN A 259 0.28 -9.81 -2.62
CA ASN A 259 0.09 -10.56 -1.39
C ASN A 259 -1.24 -11.32 -1.36
N GLU A 260 -1.31 -12.42 -2.10
CA GLU A 260 -2.50 -13.30 -2.09
C GLU A 260 -2.74 -13.96 -0.71
N ALA A 261 -1.68 -14.13 0.09
CA ALA A 261 -1.76 -14.87 1.36
C ALA A 261 -2.66 -14.19 2.41
N ILE A 262 -2.92 -12.89 2.27
CA ILE A 262 -3.77 -12.14 3.20
C ILE A 262 -5.23 -12.01 2.74
N ALA A 263 -5.59 -12.47 1.53
CA ALA A 263 -6.89 -12.23 0.90
C ALA A 263 -8.10 -12.54 1.79
N GLN A 264 -8.05 -13.66 2.54
CA GLN A 264 -9.16 -14.08 3.41
C GLN A 264 -9.24 -13.34 4.75
N ASN A 265 -8.23 -12.54 5.07
CA ASN A 265 -8.08 -11.89 6.38
C ASN A 265 -8.25 -10.37 6.31
N ILE A 266 -8.44 -9.80 5.12
CA ILE A 266 -8.56 -8.35 4.96
C ILE A 266 -9.90 -7.86 5.50
N ASP A 267 -9.81 -6.80 6.29
CA ASP A 267 -10.92 -5.94 6.66
C ASP A 267 -10.71 -4.56 6.00
N TYR A 268 -11.54 -4.27 4.99
CA TYR A 268 -11.48 -3.02 4.23
C TYR A 268 -11.95 -1.79 5.01
N LYS A 269 -12.49 -1.96 6.23
CA LYS A 269 -12.83 -0.84 7.14
C LYS A 269 -11.63 -0.31 7.90
N ILE A 270 -10.57 -1.10 8.02
CA ILE A 270 -9.37 -0.74 8.76
C ILE A 270 -8.42 -0.02 7.81
N ASN A 271 -8.07 1.22 8.14
CA ASN A 271 -7.10 1.99 7.37
C ASN A 271 -5.68 1.51 7.73
N SER A 272 -5.23 0.46 7.05
CA SER A 272 -3.94 -0.19 7.26
C SER A 272 -3.19 -0.31 5.93
N GLN A 273 -1.92 0.08 5.94
CA GLN A 273 -1.00 -0.07 4.81
C GLN A 273 -0.90 -1.52 4.31
N MET A 274 -1.15 -2.52 5.16
CA MET A 274 -1.13 -3.92 4.73
C MET A 274 -2.20 -4.25 3.67
N ASN A 275 -3.29 -3.47 3.62
CA ASN A 275 -4.40 -3.74 2.72
C ASN A 275 -4.08 -3.40 1.26
N GLU A 276 -3.15 -2.47 0.97
CA GLU A 276 -2.79 -2.10 -0.40
C GLU A 276 -2.00 -3.20 -1.12
N GLY A 277 -1.24 -4.01 -0.36
CA GLY A 277 -0.47 -5.12 -0.91
C GLY A 277 -1.27 -6.33 -1.39
N ILE A 278 -2.60 -6.36 -1.20
CA ILE A 278 -3.46 -7.48 -1.64
C ILE A 278 -3.35 -7.74 -3.14
N SER A 279 -3.43 -9.00 -3.57
CA SER A 279 -3.43 -9.30 -5.01
C SER A 279 -4.59 -8.61 -5.73
N GLY A 280 -4.25 -7.87 -6.78
CA GLY A 280 -5.16 -7.01 -7.51
C GLY A 280 -4.47 -5.74 -7.97
N VAL A 281 -5.26 -4.68 -8.15
CA VAL A 281 -4.77 -3.35 -8.53
C VAL A 281 -5.25 -2.34 -7.51
N HIS A 282 -4.40 -1.37 -7.19
CA HIS A 282 -4.86 -0.11 -6.61
C HIS A 282 -4.42 1.09 -7.43
N LEU A 283 -5.21 2.14 -7.32
CA LEU A 283 -4.97 3.45 -7.92
C LEU A 283 -5.01 4.48 -6.81
N ALA A 284 -4.19 5.52 -6.89
CA ALA A 284 -4.23 6.59 -5.91
C ALA A 284 -4.53 7.95 -6.52
N ILE A 285 -5.12 8.83 -5.72
CA ILE A 285 -5.17 10.28 -5.97
C ILE A 285 -4.53 11.03 -4.79
N GLY A 286 -4.10 12.27 -5.03
CA GLY A 286 -3.49 13.10 -4.00
C GLY A 286 -2.07 12.65 -3.59
N ASP A 287 -1.45 13.43 -2.71
CA ASP A 287 -0.02 13.33 -2.36
C ASP A 287 0.26 13.18 -0.85
N GLY A 288 -0.80 13.15 -0.03
CA GLY A 288 -0.72 13.03 1.43
C GLY A 288 -0.08 14.24 2.13
N SER A 289 0.24 15.30 1.39
CA SER A 289 0.98 16.47 1.86
C SER A 289 0.17 17.76 1.68
N SER A 290 -0.33 18.01 0.47
CA SER A 290 -1.23 19.13 0.16
C SER A 290 -2.71 18.74 0.30
N GLY A 291 -3.02 17.46 0.14
CA GLY A 291 -4.32 16.83 0.39
C GLY A 291 -4.15 15.43 0.97
N TYR A 292 -5.24 14.69 1.12
CA TYR A 292 -5.19 13.26 1.40
C TYR A 292 -4.61 12.52 0.20
N HIS A 293 -3.73 11.56 0.45
CA HIS A 293 -3.48 10.46 -0.46
C HIS A 293 -4.56 9.41 -0.23
N ILE A 294 -5.23 8.99 -1.30
CA ILE A 294 -6.36 8.06 -1.22
C ILE A 294 -6.14 6.93 -2.21
N ASP A 295 -5.91 5.73 -1.69
CA ASP A 295 -5.74 4.50 -2.45
C ASP A 295 -7.09 3.80 -2.61
N PHE A 296 -7.45 3.45 -3.84
CA PHE A 296 -8.65 2.68 -4.17
C PHE A 296 -8.28 1.23 -4.43
N LEU A 297 -8.70 0.34 -3.53
CA LEU A 297 -8.30 -1.06 -3.55
C LEU A 297 -9.25 -1.89 -4.41
N SER A 298 -8.75 -2.49 -5.49
CA SER A 298 -9.49 -3.34 -6.42
C SER A 298 -8.89 -4.75 -6.42
N PRO A 299 -9.25 -5.60 -5.43
CA PRO A 299 -8.69 -6.94 -5.29
C PRO A 299 -9.09 -7.85 -6.45
N ALA A 300 -8.29 -8.89 -6.69
CA ALA A 300 -8.53 -9.91 -7.72
C ALA A 300 -8.67 -9.37 -9.16
N VAL A 301 -8.23 -8.13 -9.42
CA VAL A 301 -8.07 -7.59 -10.76
C VAL A 301 -6.78 -8.14 -11.38
N ILE A 302 -6.91 -8.71 -12.57
CA ILE A 302 -5.82 -9.33 -13.32
C ILE A 302 -5.35 -8.36 -14.40
N VAL A 303 -4.05 -8.07 -14.39
CA VAL A 303 -3.38 -7.27 -15.43
C VAL A 303 -2.81 -8.20 -16.48
N THR A 304 -3.21 -8.03 -17.74
CA THR A 304 -2.76 -8.86 -18.86
C THR A 304 -2.23 -8.00 -20.01
N PRO A 305 -1.08 -8.32 -20.61
CA PRO A 305 -0.59 -7.59 -21.77
C PRO A 305 -1.56 -7.63 -22.95
N ILE A 306 -1.75 -6.49 -23.61
CA ILE A 306 -2.38 -6.44 -24.91
C ILE A 306 -1.35 -6.94 -25.91
N ASN A 307 -1.48 -8.19 -26.35
CA ASN A 307 -0.61 -8.73 -27.40
C ASN A 307 -0.70 -7.83 -28.64
N GLN A 308 0.32 -7.00 -28.88
CA GLN A 308 0.53 -6.38 -30.18
C GLN A 308 1.03 -7.45 -31.16
N ARG A 309 0.13 -8.35 -31.58
CA ARG A 309 0.35 -9.13 -32.81
C ARG A 309 -0.57 -8.59 -33.88
N PHE A 310 -0.13 -7.55 -34.58
CA PHE A 310 -0.29 -7.39 -36.02
C PHE A 310 0.87 -6.55 -36.55
N PRO A 311 1.55 -7.04 -37.60
CA PRO A 311 1.12 -6.62 -38.93
C PRO A 311 0.54 -7.80 -39.70
N GLN A 312 -0.73 -7.66 -40.11
CA GLN A 312 -1.15 -8.28 -41.35
C GLN A 312 -0.51 -7.50 -42.50
N GLN A 313 0.15 -8.27 -43.37
CA GLN A 313 0.41 -8.01 -44.79
C GLN A 313 1.36 -6.86 -45.15
N LEU A 314 2.53 -7.24 -45.68
CA LEU A 314 2.81 -7.17 -47.12
C LEU A 314 3.60 -8.42 -47.55
#